data_AF-E4S869-F1
#
_entry.id   AF-E4S869-F1
#
_cell.length_a   1.000
_cell.length_b   1.000
_cell.length_c   1.000
_cell.angle_alpha   90.00
_cell.angle_beta   90.00
_cell.angle_gamma   90.00
#
_symmetry.space_group_name_H-M   'P 1'
#
loop_
_entity.id
_entity.type
_entity.pdbx_description
1 polymer ?
#
loop_
_entity_poly.entity_id
_entity_poly.type
_entity_poly.pdbx_seq_one_letter_code
_entity_poly.pdbx_strand_id
1 'polypeptide(L)'
;MLTPQDIESKTFKRVYIGGYSVEEVEEFLDQVLKDYEALYKENLELKDKIALLNENIQNYKTIEETLQNTLIVAQSTAEEIKKVAYQKAETIIKEAEMKASKMIEEANSKVLQITYEYGELKKRYQLFLNKFRNLLQTELSALEMVDKELQND
;
A
#
# COMPACT_ATOMS: atom_id res chain seq x y z
N MET A 1 0.13 -38.12 -48.24
CA MET A 1 1.51 -38.64 -48.42
C MET A 1 1.42 -40.15 -48.36
N LEU A 2 2.31 -40.83 -49.08
CA LEU A 2 2.45 -42.29 -48.95
C LEU A 2 2.96 -42.60 -47.54
N THR A 3 2.49 -43.70 -46.98
CA THR A 3 3.05 -44.32 -45.79
C THR A 3 4.11 -45.34 -46.20
N PRO A 4 5.01 -45.76 -45.28
CA PRO A 4 5.89 -46.90 -45.54
C PRO A 4 5.13 -48.14 -46.07
N GLN A 5 3.95 -48.41 -45.51
CA GLN A 5 3.06 -49.50 -45.92
C GLN A 5 2.53 -49.35 -47.36
N ASP A 6 2.35 -48.11 -47.84
CA ASP A 6 1.96 -47.84 -49.23
C ASP A 6 3.11 -48.07 -50.23
N ILE A 7 4.37 -47.97 -49.76
CA ILE A 7 5.57 -48.28 -50.57
C ILE A 7 5.77 -49.80 -50.62
N GLU A 8 5.65 -50.47 -49.48
CA GLU A 8 5.78 -51.93 -49.35
C GLU A 8 4.72 -52.69 -50.17
N SER A 9 3.48 -52.20 -50.19
CA SER A 9 2.38 -52.84 -50.93
C SER A 9 2.33 -52.48 -52.42
N LYS A 10 3.32 -51.72 -52.93
CA LYS A 10 3.28 -51.19 -54.29
C LYS A 10 3.67 -52.23 -55.34
N THR A 11 2.70 -52.65 -56.15
CA THR A 11 2.96 -53.53 -57.31
C THR A 11 3.12 -52.74 -58.61
N PHE A 12 4.12 -53.09 -59.42
CA PHE A 12 4.35 -52.51 -60.74
C PHE A 12 3.90 -53.47 -61.87
N LYS A 13 3.43 -52.92 -63.00
CA LYS A 13 3.09 -53.71 -64.19
C LYS A 13 4.37 -54.17 -64.89
N ARG A 14 4.46 -55.45 -65.25
CA ARG A 14 5.61 -56.00 -66.01
C ARG A 14 5.56 -55.56 -67.47
N VAL A 15 6.68 -55.08 -68.00
CA VAL A 15 6.86 -54.70 -69.41
C VAL A 15 7.99 -55.54 -70.02
N TYR A 16 7.72 -56.22 -71.13
CA TYR A 16 8.62 -57.24 -71.68
C TYR A 16 9.77 -56.70 -72.55
N ILE A 17 9.70 -55.44 -73.00
CA ILE A 17 10.72 -54.82 -73.87
C ILE A 17 11.04 -53.43 -73.32
N GLY A 18 12.31 -53.17 -73.00
CA GLY A 18 12.81 -51.85 -72.58
C GLY A 18 12.42 -51.39 -71.16
N GLY A 19 11.97 -52.29 -70.29
CA GLY A 19 11.66 -51.99 -68.88
C GLY A 19 12.87 -52.09 -67.93
N TYR A 20 12.75 -51.55 -66.72
CA TYR A 20 13.75 -51.70 -65.66
C TYR A 20 13.83 -53.13 -65.13
N SER A 21 15.01 -53.52 -64.63
CA SER A 21 15.21 -54.81 -63.96
C SER A 21 14.35 -54.87 -62.69
N VAL A 22 13.57 -55.95 -62.54
CA VAL A 22 12.71 -56.15 -61.37
C VAL A 22 13.54 -56.27 -60.09
N GLU A 23 14.65 -57.00 -60.15
CA GLU A 23 15.55 -57.22 -59.00
C GLU A 23 16.21 -55.91 -58.53
N GLU A 24 16.72 -55.09 -59.46
CA GLU A 24 17.33 -53.79 -59.10
C GLU A 24 16.29 -52.81 -58.55
N VAL A 25 15.06 -52.85 -59.07
CA VAL A 25 13.95 -52.00 -58.57
C VAL A 25 13.51 -52.47 -57.19
N GLU A 26 13.43 -53.77 -56.92
CA GLU A 26 13.11 -54.32 -55.60
C GLU A 26 14.18 -53.95 -54.56
N GLU A 27 15.46 -54.14 -54.87
CA GLU A 27 16.56 -53.78 -53.95
C GLU A 27 16.59 -52.27 -53.65
N PHE A 28 16.35 -51.43 -54.66
CA PHE A 28 16.24 -49.99 -54.46
C PHE A 28 15.00 -49.60 -53.63
N LEU A 29 13.85 -50.25 -53.86
CA LEU A 29 12.63 -50.00 -53.09
C LEU A 29 12.78 -50.42 -51.63
N ASP A 30 13.48 -51.51 -51.34
CA ASP A 30 13.80 -51.92 -49.96
C ASP A 30 14.66 -50.87 -49.25
N GLN A 31 15.67 -50.33 -49.94
CA GLN A 31 16.50 -49.26 -49.39
C GLN A 31 15.68 -47.97 -49.15
N VAL A 32 14.86 -47.59 -50.13
CA VAL A 32 13.96 -46.43 -50.01
C VAL A 32 12.95 -46.63 -48.87
N LEU A 33 12.38 -47.81 -48.73
CA LEU A 33 11.43 -48.13 -47.66
C LEU A 33 12.09 -47.95 -46.30
N LYS A 34 13.29 -48.51 -46.10
CA LYS A 34 14.03 -48.40 -44.84
C LYS A 34 14.35 -46.95 -44.47
N ASP A 35 14.85 -46.16 -45.41
CA ASP A 35 15.16 -44.75 -45.18
C ASP A 35 13.88 -43.93 -44.93
N TYR A 36 12.79 -44.26 -45.66
CA TYR A 36 11.51 -43.59 -45.49
C TYR A 36 10.85 -43.90 -44.14
N GLU A 37 10.94 -45.14 -43.65
CA GLU A 37 10.49 -45.52 -42.30
C GLU A 37 11.22 -44.74 -41.21
N ALA A 38 12.55 -44.62 -41.33
CA ALA A 38 13.37 -43.86 -40.39
C ALA A 38 12.94 -42.38 -40.38
N LEU A 39 12.81 -41.76 -41.55
CA LEU A 39 12.36 -40.37 -41.69
C LEU A 39 10.92 -40.18 -41.20
N TYR A 40 10.02 -41.13 -41.47
CA TYR A 40 8.63 -41.07 -41.04
C TYR A 40 8.53 -41.12 -39.51
N LYS A 41 9.29 -42.02 -38.87
CA LYS A 41 9.36 -42.12 -37.41
C LYS A 41 9.93 -40.84 -36.79
N GLU A 42 11.06 -40.34 -37.31
CA GLU A 42 11.65 -39.09 -36.84
C GLU A 42 10.68 -37.91 -36.99
N ASN A 43 9.93 -37.84 -38.10
CA ASN A 43 8.93 -36.80 -38.31
C ASN A 43 7.80 -36.84 -37.27
N LEU A 44 7.34 -38.03 -36.88
CA LEU A 44 6.35 -38.18 -35.83
C LEU A 44 6.91 -37.73 -34.47
N GLU A 45 8.10 -38.18 -34.10
CA GLU A 45 8.76 -37.79 -32.84
C GLU A 45 9.00 -36.27 -32.76
N LEU A 46 9.41 -35.65 -33.87
CA LEU A 46 9.59 -34.20 -33.95
C LEU A 46 8.25 -33.46 -33.82
N LYS A 47 7.18 -33.96 -34.44
CA LYS A 47 5.83 -33.36 -34.31
C LYS A 47 5.33 -33.42 -32.87
N ASP A 48 5.51 -34.54 -32.19
CA ASP A 48 5.13 -34.71 -30.79
C ASP A 48 5.94 -33.77 -29.89
N LYS A 49 7.25 -33.66 -30.13
CA LYS A 49 8.11 -32.73 -29.41
C LYS A 49 7.72 -31.27 -29.63
N ILE A 50 7.36 -30.89 -30.86
CA ILE A 50 6.87 -29.54 -31.17
C ILE A 50 5.56 -29.26 -30.44
N ALA A 51 4.63 -30.23 -30.40
CA ALA A 51 3.37 -30.07 -29.68
C ALA A 51 3.62 -29.83 -28.17
N LEU A 52 4.47 -30.64 -27.55
CA LEU A 52 4.84 -30.49 -26.13
C LEU A 52 5.54 -29.14 -25.84
N LEU A 53 6.48 -28.73 -26.70
CA LEU A 53 7.16 -27.44 -26.54
C LEU A 53 6.20 -26.26 -26.68
N ASN A 54 5.25 -26.34 -27.61
CA ASN A 54 4.23 -25.31 -27.78
C ASN A 54 3.31 -25.22 -26.56
N GLU A 55 2.90 -26.35 -25.98
CA GLU A 55 2.12 -26.37 -24.73
C GLU A 55 2.89 -25.70 -23.58
N ASN A 56 4.16 -26.06 -23.41
CA ASN A 56 5.02 -25.44 -22.39
C ASN A 56 5.17 -23.93 -22.60
N ILE A 57 5.34 -23.47 -23.85
CA ILE A 57 5.39 -22.04 -24.16
C ILE A 57 4.09 -21.34 -23.77
N GLN A 58 2.93 -21.94 -24.03
CA GLN A 58 1.65 -21.36 -23.61
C GLN A 58 1.56 -21.26 -22.09
N ASN A 59 1.95 -22.31 -21.36
CA ASN A 59 1.98 -22.30 -19.91
C ASN A 59 2.89 -21.18 -19.36
N TYR A 60 4.08 -21.01 -19.95
CA TYR A 60 4.99 -19.92 -19.55
C TYR A 60 4.40 -18.54 -19.84
N LYS A 61 3.72 -18.35 -20.98
CA LYS A 61 3.04 -17.09 -21.30
C LYS A 61 1.94 -16.76 -20.28
N THR A 62 1.13 -17.74 -19.90
CA THR A 62 0.09 -17.54 -18.88
C THR A 62 0.69 -17.19 -17.51
N ILE A 63 1.80 -17.83 -17.13
CA ILE A 63 2.51 -17.50 -15.89
C ILE A 63 3.08 -16.08 -15.95
N GLU A 64 3.69 -15.69 -17.07
CA GLU A 64 4.23 -14.35 -17.28
C GLU A 64 3.14 -13.28 -17.17
N GLU A 65 2.00 -13.49 -17.84
CA GLU A 65 0.85 -12.56 -17.78
C GLU A 65 0.31 -12.45 -16.35
N THR A 66 0.16 -13.57 -15.65
CA THR A 66 -0.29 -13.58 -14.25
C THR A 66 0.69 -12.84 -13.35
N LEU A 67 1.99 -13.02 -13.55
CA LEU A 67 3.03 -12.35 -12.78
C LEU A 67 3.03 -10.83 -13.05
N GLN A 68 2.92 -10.42 -14.31
CA GLN A 68 2.82 -9.00 -14.68
C GLN A 68 1.58 -8.35 -14.05
N ASN A 69 0.41 -8.99 -14.13
CA ASN A 69 -0.80 -8.50 -13.50
C ASN A 69 -0.65 -8.41 -11.97
N THR A 70 -0.03 -9.41 -11.35
CA THR A 70 0.24 -9.39 -9.91
C THR A 70 1.17 -8.26 -9.50
N LEU A 71 2.21 -7.98 -10.29
CA LEU A 71 3.12 -6.85 -10.06
C LEU A 71 2.40 -5.50 -10.16
N ILE A 72 1.53 -5.32 -11.14
CA ILE A 72 0.74 -4.10 -11.31
C ILE A 72 -0.17 -3.89 -10.10
N VAL A 73 -0.88 -4.94 -9.66
CA VAL A 73 -1.75 -4.88 -8.48
C VAL A 73 -0.94 -4.56 -7.23
N ALA A 74 0.21 -5.21 -7.04
CA ALA A 74 1.10 -4.94 -5.90
C ALA A 74 1.60 -3.49 -5.89
N GLN A 75 2.00 -2.96 -7.04
CA GLN A 75 2.43 -1.56 -7.17
C GLN A 75 1.28 -0.59 -6.86
N SER A 76 0.10 -0.80 -7.46
CA SER A 76 -1.07 0.04 -7.22
C SER A 76 -1.48 0.03 -5.74
N THR A 77 -1.45 -1.14 -5.10
CA THR A 77 -1.72 -1.29 -3.67
C THR A 77 -0.70 -0.53 -2.82
N ALA A 78 0.59 -0.63 -3.17
CA ALA A 78 1.65 0.09 -2.46
C ALA A 78 1.50 1.61 -2.57
N GLU A 79 1.14 2.11 -3.76
CA GLU A 79 0.86 3.53 -3.99
C GLU A 79 -0.37 4.01 -3.21
N GLU A 80 -1.43 3.21 -3.15
CA GLU A 80 -2.64 3.51 -2.37
C GLU A 80 -2.33 3.56 -0.87
N ILE A 81 -1.61 2.56 -0.33
CA ILE A 81 -1.18 2.54 1.07
C ILE A 81 -0.36 3.80 1.39
N LYS A 82 0.59 4.16 0.52
CA LYS A 82 1.41 5.35 0.69
C LYS A 82 0.54 6.62 0.72
N LYS A 83 -0.41 6.76 -0.20
CA LYS A 83 -1.34 7.90 -0.25
C LYS A 83 -2.18 8.00 1.02
N VAL A 84 -2.78 6.91 1.46
CA VAL A 84 -3.60 6.86 2.69
C VAL A 84 -2.76 7.20 3.92
N ALA A 85 -1.53 6.69 3.99
CA ALA A 85 -0.62 7.00 5.09
C ALA A 85 -0.29 8.50 5.16
N TYR A 86 -0.01 9.14 4.03
CA TYR A 86 0.22 10.60 4.00
C TYR A 86 -1.01 11.41 4.41
N GLN A 87 -2.18 11.07 3.88
CA GLN A 87 -3.43 11.75 4.25
C GLN A 87 -3.73 11.63 5.75
N LYS A 88 -3.50 10.44 6.31
CA LYS A 88 -3.69 10.20 7.75
C LYS A 88 -2.67 10.95 8.59
N ALA A 89 -1.40 10.99 8.16
CA ALA A 89 -0.36 11.78 8.83
C ALA A 89 -0.71 13.28 8.84
N GLU A 90 -1.13 13.83 7.70
CA GLU A 90 -1.56 15.23 7.60
C GLU A 90 -2.75 15.54 8.51
N THR A 91 -3.74 14.63 8.56
CA THR A 91 -4.90 14.76 9.46
C THR A 91 -4.47 14.77 10.92
N ILE A 92 -3.57 13.86 11.31
CA ILE A 92 -3.04 13.79 12.69
C ILE A 92 -2.31 15.08 13.06
N ILE A 93 -1.47 15.61 12.17
CA ILE A 93 -0.74 16.86 12.40
C ILE A 93 -1.74 18.01 12.59
N LYS A 94 -2.71 18.14 11.69
CA LYS A 94 -3.73 19.20 11.76
C LYS A 94 -4.57 19.11 13.03
N GLU A 95 -4.98 17.91 13.43
CA GLU A 95 -5.71 17.71 14.69
C GLU A 95 -4.87 18.05 15.92
N ALA A 96 -3.57 17.71 15.92
CA ALA A 96 -2.65 18.04 16.99
C ALA A 96 -2.45 19.56 17.10
N GLU A 97 -2.26 20.25 15.97
CA GLU A 97 -2.15 21.70 15.91
C GLU A 97 -3.42 22.40 16.41
N MET A 98 -4.60 21.93 16.00
CA MET A 98 -5.88 22.46 16.48
C MET A 98 -6.04 22.28 17.99
N LYS A 99 -5.71 21.09 18.53
CA LYS A 99 -5.77 20.81 19.96
C LYS A 99 -4.78 21.69 20.74
N ALA A 100 -3.57 21.86 20.24
CA ALA A 100 -2.57 22.71 20.86
C ALA A 100 -3.01 24.18 20.88
N SER A 101 -3.51 24.69 19.76
CA SER A 101 -4.04 26.06 19.66
C SER A 101 -5.17 26.30 20.66
N LYS A 102 -6.14 25.37 20.73
CA LYS A 102 -7.24 25.43 21.70
C LYS A 102 -6.75 25.41 23.15
N MET A 103 -5.76 24.57 23.47
CA MET A 103 -5.19 24.51 24.81
C MET A 103 -4.51 25.82 25.22
N ILE A 104 -3.80 26.47 24.28
CA ILE A 104 -3.17 27.78 24.52
C ILE A 104 -4.23 28.85 24.73
N GLU A 105 -5.29 28.85 23.92
CA GLU A 105 -6.40 29.79 24.06
C GLU A 105 -7.11 29.66 25.42
N GLU A 106 -7.41 28.42 25.84
CA GLU A 106 -7.99 28.14 27.15
C GLU A 106 -7.07 28.57 28.30
N ALA A 107 -5.76 28.34 28.17
CA ALA A 107 -4.78 28.76 29.17
C ALA A 107 -4.72 30.29 29.28
N ASN A 108 -4.67 30.99 28.16
CA ASN A 108 -4.68 32.47 28.12
C ASN A 108 -5.96 33.04 28.73
N SER A 109 -7.11 32.45 28.42
CA SER A 109 -8.40 32.84 29.01
C SER A 109 -8.39 32.70 30.54
N LYS A 110 -7.88 31.58 31.07
CA LYS A 110 -7.73 31.37 32.51
C LYS A 110 -6.79 32.38 33.15
N VAL A 111 -5.66 32.70 32.50
CA VAL A 111 -4.71 33.71 33.01
C VAL A 111 -5.38 35.09 33.10
N LEU A 112 -6.15 35.49 32.08
CA LEU A 112 -6.90 36.75 32.11
C LEU A 112 -7.93 36.76 33.24
N GLN A 113 -8.67 35.67 33.41
CA GLN A 113 -9.65 35.53 34.49
C GLN A 113 -9.00 35.65 35.87
N ILE A 114 -7.93 34.90 36.13
CA ILE A 114 -7.20 34.94 37.41
C ILE A 114 -6.63 36.35 37.67
N THR A 115 -6.10 37.00 36.65
CA THR A 115 -5.55 38.36 36.76
C THR A 115 -6.64 39.37 37.14
N TYR A 116 -7.83 39.23 36.55
CA TYR A 116 -8.99 40.06 36.88
C TYR A 116 -9.46 39.82 38.32
N GLU A 117 -9.64 38.56 38.72
CA GLU A 117 -10.05 38.18 40.07
C GLU A 117 -9.06 38.67 41.13
N TYR A 118 -7.76 38.56 40.85
CA TYR A 118 -6.71 39.09 41.72
C TYR A 118 -6.79 40.61 41.88
N GLY A 119 -7.05 41.34 40.78
CA GLY A 119 -7.24 42.79 40.82
C GLY A 119 -8.43 43.21 41.68
N GLU A 120 -9.55 42.51 41.56
CA GLU A 120 -10.75 42.75 42.37
C GLU A 120 -10.53 42.42 43.85
N LEU A 121 -9.85 41.30 44.14
CA LEU A 121 -9.49 40.93 45.51
C LEU A 121 -8.59 41.99 46.16
N LYS A 122 -7.59 42.50 45.43
CA LYS A 122 -6.70 43.55 45.91
C LYS A 122 -7.44 44.84 46.23
N LYS A 123 -8.40 45.26 45.39
CA LYS A 123 -9.26 46.43 45.66
C LYS A 123 -10.09 46.22 46.93
N ARG A 124 -10.73 45.05 47.08
CA ARG A 124 -11.52 44.72 48.29
C ARG A 124 -10.65 44.75 49.54
N TYR A 125 -9.43 44.23 49.46
CA TYR A 125 -8.47 44.25 50.56
C TYR A 125 -8.06 45.68 50.95
N GLN A 126 -7.77 46.55 49.98
CA GLN A 126 -7.47 47.96 50.24
C GLN A 126 -8.64 48.71 50.88
N LEU A 127 -9.86 48.49 50.39
CA LEU A 127 -11.08 49.06 50.99
C LEU A 127 -11.27 48.59 52.42
N PHE A 128 -11.04 47.30 52.69
CA PHE A 128 -11.10 46.74 54.05
C PHE A 128 -10.06 47.41 54.97
N LEU A 129 -8.80 47.51 54.55
CA LEU A 129 -7.75 48.17 55.34
C LEU A 129 -8.09 49.62 55.67
N ASN A 130 -8.60 50.39 54.70
CA ASN A 130 -8.99 51.77 54.94
C ASN A 130 -10.16 51.88 55.92
N LYS A 131 -11.17 51.02 55.78
CA LYS A 131 -12.30 50.96 56.73
C LYS A 131 -11.83 50.60 58.14
N PHE A 132 -10.95 49.61 58.27
CA PHE A 132 -10.41 49.17 59.55
C PHE A 132 -9.55 50.24 60.21
N ARG A 133 -8.71 50.94 59.42
CA ARG A 133 -7.93 52.08 59.90
C ARG A 133 -8.81 53.20 60.41
N ASN A 134 -9.85 53.56 59.67
CA ASN A 134 -10.81 54.58 60.10
C ASN A 134 -11.52 54.18 61.39
N LEU A 135 -11.96 52.92 61.51
CA LEU A 135 -12.58 52.40 62.73
C LEU A 135 -11.67 52.55 63.94
N LEU A 136 -10.42 52.07 63.84
CA LEU A 136 -9.43 52.20 64.92
C LEU A 136 -9.16 53.66 65.30
N GLN A 137 -9.12 54.56 64.31
CA GLN A 137 -8.89 55.98 64.56
C GLN A 137 -10.09 56.63 65.26
N THR A 138 -11.32 56.26 64.89
CA THR A 138 -12.53 56.70 65.60
C THR A 138 -12.55 56.23 67.05
N GLU A 139 -12.25 54.95 67.30
CA GLU A 139 -12.16 54.41 68.66
C GLU A 139 -11.06 55.09 69.50
N LEU A 140 -9.90 55.35 68.89
CA LEU A 140 -8.81 56.07 69.56
C LEU A 140 -9.21 57.49 69.94
N SER A 141 -9.83 58.23 69.02
CA SER A 141 -10.31 59.60 69.30
C SER A 141 -11.40 59.62 70.37
N ALA A 142 -12.26 58.59 70.43
CA ALA A 142 -13.24 58.45 71.51
C ALA A 142 -12.56 58.25 72.87
N LEU A 143 -11.54 57.40 72.95
CA LEU A 143 -10.73 57.22 74.18
C LEU A 143 -10.02 58.51 74.60
N GLU A 144 -9.43 59.24 73.66
CA GLU A 144 -8.77 60.53 73.95
C GLU A 144 -9.74 61.59 74.48
N MET A 145 -11.01 61.57 74.05
CA MET A 145 -12.06 62.42 74.61
C MET A 145 -12.39 62.03 76.05
N VAL A 146 -12.56 60.73 76.33
CA VAL A 146 -12.85 60.22 77.68
C VAL A 146 -11.70 60.55 78.65
N ASP A 147 -10.44 60.36 78.23
CA ASP A 147 -9.27 60.69 79.06
C ASP A 147 -9.21 62.20 79.38
N LYS A 148 -9.58 63.06 78.43
CA LYS A 148 -9.66 64.51 78.67
C LYS A 148 -10.77 64.90 79.63
N GLU A 149 -11.93 64.24 79.57
CA GLU A 149 -13.02 64.48 80.54
C GLU A 149 -12.57 64.06 81.94
N LEU A 150 -11.92 62.91 82.08
CA LEU A 150 -11.38 62.41 83.35
C LEU A 150 -10.24 63.27 83.95
N GLN A 151 -9.53 64.05 83.14
CA GLN A 151 -8.48 64.97 83.61
C GLN A 151 -9.02 66.36 84.03
N ASN A 152 -10.26 66.68 83.68
CA ASN A 152 -10.89 67.98 83.98
C ASN A 152 -11.85 67.94 85.18
N ASP A 153 -12.06 66.77 85.78
CA ASP A 153 -12.69 66.54 87.09
C ASP A 153 -11.65 66.36 88.20
#